data_AF-A0A7X9FHZ7-F1
#
_entry.id   AF-A0A7X9FHZ7-F1
#
_cell.length_a   1.000
_cell.length_b   1.000
_cell.length_c   1.000
_cell.angle_alpha   90.00
_cell.angle_beta   90.00
_cell.angle_gamma   90.00
#
_symmetry.space_group_name_H-M   'P 1'
#
loop_
_entity.id
_entity.type
_entity.pdbx_description
1 polymer ?
#
loop_
_entity_poly.entity_id
_entity_poly.type
_entity_poly.pdbx_seq_one_letter_code
_entity_poly.pdbx_strand_id
1 'polypeptide(L)'
;MTRLLESSRPVAPGPSVVPACDGTTRPRLAVVGFGNALRGDRGAGLYVLEALDQAGFGSHVALNHIVGDYRTLISCLYDADAAVIVQAAEACGRPGDVHALDLPRFRTLAAMDHRVPSQPRALAEALTWIEVGHRLPRKLLILFIEPAPTCDGQGPGPSGPVRRGVRRAVDLAANFLERNGADRPAGHVPDRLYAVPWLGIRF
;
A
#
# COMPACT_ATOMS: atom_id res chain seq x y z
N MET A 1 3.37 48.04 61.11
CA MET A 1 2.55 47.01 60.43
C MET A 1 2.83 47.12 58.93
N THR A 2 3.97 46.67 58.41
CA THR A 2 4.46 45.27 58.20
C THR A 2 3.91 44.65 56.91
N ARG A 3 4.77 44.53 55.88
CA ARG A 3 5.00 43.36 54.98
C ARG A 3 5.75 43.85 53.73
N LEU A 4 7.08 43.78 53.69
CA LEU A 4 7.91 42.65 53.22
C LEU A 4 7.60 42.22 51.77
N LEU A 5 8.53 42.60 50.89
CA LEU A 5 8.72 42.11 49.52
C LEU A 5 9.06 40.61 49.57
N GLU A 6 8.18 39.75 49.07
CA GLU A 6 8.51 38.36 48.81
C GLU A 6 9.13 38.23 47.41
N SER A 7 10.43 37.96 47.43
CA SER A 7 11.26 37.53 46.32
C SER A 7 10.79 36.16 45.81
N SER A 8 10.23 36.13 44.60
CA SER A 8 9.91 34.89 43.89
C SER A 8 11.20 34.17 43.49
N ARG A 9 11.47 33.02 44.13
CA ARG A 9 12.51 32.10 43.67
C ARG A 9 12.05 31.38 42.40
N PRO A 10 12.91 31.17 41.40
CA PRO A 10 12.57 30.36 40.25
C PRO A 10 12.43 28.89 40.67
N VAL A 11 11.29 28.29 40.31
CA VAL A 11 11.04 26.85 40.43
C VAL A 11 11.94 26.14 39.41
N ALA A 12 12.85 25.30 39.87
CA ALA A 12 13.65 24.46 38.98
C ALA A 12 12.72 23.50 38.21
N PRO A 13 12.90 23.32 36.89
CA PRO A 13 12.13 22.32 36.16
C PRO A 13 12.48 20.94 36.71
N GLY A 14 11.46 20.22 37.20
CA GLY A 14 11.60 18.83 37.62
C GLY A 14 12.13 17.97 36.46
N PRO A 15 12.77 16.82 36.75
CA PRO A 15 13.33 15.97 35.71
C PRO A 15 12.22 15.55 34.74
N SER A 16 12.34 16.02 33.50
CA SER A 16 11.53 15.55 32.38
C SER A 16 11.77 14.05 32.25
N VAL A 17 10.78 13.26 32.67
CA VAL A 17 10.74 11.83 32.38
C VAL A 17 10.51 11.70 30.87
N VAL A 18 11.59 11.73 30.11
CA VAL A 18 11.59 11.19 28.75
C VAL A 18 11.34 9.68 28.90
N PRO A 19 10.30 9.12 28.26
CA PRO A 19 10.11 7.68 28.27
C PRO A 19 11.36 7.06 27.64
N ALA A 20 11.94 6.08 28.35
CA ALA A 20 13.08 5.33 27.87
C ALA A 20 12.70 4.70 26.53
N CYS A 21 13.48 4.99 25.48
CA CYS A 21 13.38 4.32 24.20
C CYS A 21 13.71 2.83 24.40
N ASP A 22 12.67 2.04 24.57
CA ASP A 22 12.70 0.60 24.38
C ASP A 22 13.03 0.33 22.89
N GLY A 23 14.32 0.11 22.65
CA GLY A 23 14.95 0.03 21.34
C GLY A 23 14.55 -1.20 20.50
N THR A 24 13.31 -1.26 20.07
CA THR A 24 12.90 -2.10 18.94
C THR A 24 11.80 -1.38 18.15
N THR A 25 12.18 -0.35 17.39
CA THR A 25 11.27 0.31 16.45
C THR A 25 10.76 -0.75 15.47
N ARG A 26 9.46 -1.01 15.48
CA ARG A 26 8.83 -1.94 14.52
C ARG A 26 9.05 -1.43 13.10
N PRO A 27 9.28 -2.33 12.11
CA PRO A 27 9.49 -1.92 10.74
C PRO A 27 8.25 -1.19 10.21
N ARG A 28 8.47 -0.08 9.49
CA ARG A 28 7.39 0.68 8.84
C ARG A 28 7.07 0.03 7.51
N LEU A 29 5.82 -0.37 7.31
CA LEU A 29 5.38 -1.07 6.12
C LEU A 29 4.36 -0.21 5.36
N ALA A 30 4.38 -0.30 4.03
CA ALA A 30 3.42 0.41 3.19
C ALA A 30 2.78 -0.52 2.16
N VAL A 31 1.48 -0.35 1.91
CA VAL A 31 0.78 -0.89 0.75
C VAL A 31 0.20 0.26 -0.03
N VAL A 32 0.51 0.33 -1.31
CA VAL A 32 0.02 1.37 -2.22
C VAL A 32 -0.83 0.72 -3.29
N GLY A 33 -2.14 0.96 -3.26
CA GLY A 33 -3.07 0.49 -4.27
C GLY A 33 -3.37 1.59 -5.28
N PHE A 34 -3.18 1.30 -6.56
CA PHE A 34 -3.62 2.16 -7.66
C PHE A 34 -4.94 1.67 -8.23
N GLY A 35 -5.82 2.61 -8.56
CA GLY A 35 -7.01 2.31 -9.34
C GLY A 35 -8.19 3.21 -9.04
N ASN A 36 -9.23 3.06 -9.84
CA ASN A 36 -10.50 3.75 -9.66
C ASN A 36 -11.62 2.71 -9.58
N ALA A 37 -12.29 2.60 -8.43
CA ALA A 37 -13.41 1.65 -8.25
C ALA A 37 -14.58 1.91 -9.20
N LEU A 38 -14.73 3.14 -9.71
CA LEU A 38 -15.74 3.46 -10.74
C LEU A 38 -15.36 2.92 -12.13
N ARG A 39 -14.19 2.28 -12.28
CA ARG A 39 -13.70 1.70 -13.54
C ARG A 39 -13.62 0.18 -13.50
N GLY A 40 -14.51 -0.47 -12.75
CA GLY A 40 -14.62 -1.94 -12.69
C GLY A 40 -13.30 -2.59 -12.25
N ASP A 41 -12.73 -3.41 -13.13
CA ASP A 41 -11.46 -4.12 -12.90
C ASP A 41 -10.26 -3.19 -12.68
N ARG A 42 -10.31 -1.95 -13.21
CA ARG A 42 -9.27 -0.94 -12.97
C ARG A 42 -9.27 -0.40 -11.53
N GLY A 43 -10.23 -0.82 -10.71
CA GLY A 43 -10.25 -0.59 -9.27
C GLY A 43 -9.48 -1.61 -8.44
N ALA A 44 -8.85 -2.63 -9.06
CA ALA A 44 -8.27 -3.77 -8.34
C ALA A 44 -7.30 -3.41 -7.20
N GLY A 45 -6.48 -2.36 -7.35
CA GLY A 45 -5.60 -1.91 -6.27
C GLY A 45 -6.36 -1.45 -5.02
N LEU A 46 -7.47 -0.71 -5.20
CA LEU A 46 -8.33 -0.31 -4.08
C LEU A 46 -9.00 -1.52 -3.43
N TYR A 47 -9.50 -2.46 -4.23
CA TYR A 47 -10.13 -3.69 -3.71
C TYR A 47 -9.17 -4.52 -2.85
N VAL A 48 -7.88 -4.55 -3.20
CA VAL A 48 -6.85 -5.19 -2.38
C VAL A 48 -6.58 -4.42 -1.09
N LEU A 49 -6.57 -3.07 -1.13
CA LEU A 49 -6.42 -2.26 0.09
C LEU A 49 -7.57 -2.48 1.07
N GLU A 50 -8.81 -2.42 0.60
CA GLU A 50 -10.02 -2.62 1.42
C GLU A 50 -10.02 -4.01 2.06
N ALA A 51 -9.56 -5.02 1.33
CA ALA A 51 -9.40 -6.38 1.83
C ALA A 51 -8.31 -6.51 2.90
N LEU A 52 -7.18 -5.80 2.74
CA LEU A 52 -6.10 -5.76 3.72
C LEU A 52 -6.47 -4.95 4.96
N ASP A 53 -7.29 -3.90 4.82
CA ASP A 53 -7.82 -3.13 5.93
C ASP A 53 -8.75 -3.98 6.80
N GLN A 54 -9.68 -4.70 6.16
CA GLN A 54 -10.52 -5.70 6.82
C GLN A 54 -9.71 -6.77 7.54
N ALA A 55 -8.51 -7.11 7.03
CA ALA A 55 -7.62 -8.08 7.68
C ALA A 55 -7.03 -7.61 9.02
N GLY A 56 -7.09 -6.31 9.32
CA GLY A 56 -6.75 -5.73 10.62
C GLY A 56 -5.26 -5.73 10.95
N PHE A 57 -4.38 -5.50 9.96
CA PHE A 57 -2.95 -5.35 10.22
C PHE A 57 -2.66 -4.21 11.22
N GLY A 58 -1.59 -4.36 12.01
CA GLY A 58 -1.19 -3.36 13.01
C GLY A 58 -0.92 -1.96 12.42
N SER A 59 -0.95 -0.93 13.29
CA SER A 59 -0.81 0.48 12.91
C SER A 59 0.51 0.87 12.23
N HIS A 60 1.50 -0.04 12.20
CA HIS A 60 2.76 0.12 11.48
C HIS A 60 2.67 -0.24 9.99
N VAL A 61 1.51 -0.73 9.52
CA VAL A 61 1.21 -0.96 8.10
C VAL A 61 0.33 0.17 7.57
N ALA A 62 0.88 1.02 6.71
CA ALA A 62 0.15 2.11 6.07
C ALA A 62 -0.51 1.64 4.76
N LEU A 63 -1.84 1.75 4.66
CA LEU A 63 -2.60 1.47 3.44
C LEU A 63 -2.89 2.79 2.71
N ASN A 64 -2.39 2.94 1.49
CA ASN A 64 -2.47 4.17 0.71
C ASN A 64 -3.14 3.92 -0.64
N HIS A 65 -4.20 4.66 -0.94
CA HIS A 65 -4.89 4.60 -2.23
C HIS A 65 -4.49 5.77 -3.14
N ILE A 66 -4.10 5.49 -4.38
CA ILE A 66 -3.79 6.51 -5.39
C ILE A 66 -4.73 6.35 -6.59
N VAL A 67 -5.44 7.43 -6.90
CA VAL A 67 -6.22 7.57 -8.15
C VAL A 67 -5.40 8.38 -9.15
N GLY A 68 -4.61 7.71 -9.98
CA GLY A 68 -3.88 8.35 -11.09
C GLY A 68 -2.40 8.62 -10.81
N ASP A 69 -2.07 9.84 -10.40
CA ASP A 69 -0.70 10.40 -10.47
C ASP A 69 0.35 9.60 -9.68
N TYR A 70 1.28 8.96 -10.40
CA TYR A 70 2.36 8.19 -9.81
C TYR A 70 3.35 9.03 -8.99
N ARG A 71 3.38 10.36 -9.14
CA ARG A 71 4.26 11.24 -8.35
C ARG A 71 3.92 11.20 -6.86
N THR A 72 2.67 10.94 -6.49
CA THR A 72 2.23 10.78 -5.10
C THR A 72 2.85 9.56 -4.41
N LEU A 73 3.43 8.63 -5.18
CA LEU A 73 4.08 7.44 -4.64
C LEU A 73 5.25 7.79 -3.70
N ILE A 74 5.94 8.92 -3.91
CA ILE A 74 7.06 9.33 -3.05
C ILE A 74 6.65 9.51 -1.59
N SER A 75 5.50 10.12 -1.35
CA SER A 75 4.99 10.33 0.01
C SER A 75 4.51 9.03 0.65
N CYS A 76 3.95 8.11 -0.14
CA CYS A 76 3.45 6.83 0.37
C CYS A 76 4.57 5.86 0.74
N LEU A 77 5.71 5.93 0.05
CA LEU A 77 6.87 5.08 0.31
C LEU A 77 7.88 5.72 1.26
N TYR A 78 7.67 6.97 1.66
CA TYR A 78 8.59 7.69 2.51
C TYR A 78 8.79 6.97 3.86
N ASP A 79 10.05 6.64 4.15
CA ASP A 79 10.48 5.98 5.39
C ASP A 79 9.89 4.57 5.62
N ALA A 80 9.38 3.92 4.56
CA ALA A 80 8.96 2.52 4.63
C ALA A 80 10.18 1.59 4.47
N ASP A 81 10.31 0.62 5.38
CA ASP A 81 11.32 -0.43 5.33
C ASP A 81 11.03 -1.46 4.23
N ALA A 82 9.75 -1.76 4.04
CA ALA A 82 9.25 -2.63 2.97
C ALA A 82 7.89 -2.16 2.46
N ALA A 83 7.62 -2.37 1.18
CA ALA A 83 6.36 -1.96 0.57
C ALA A 83 5.80 -2.93 -0.47
N VAL A 84 4.48 -2.88 -0.64
CA VAL A 84 3.75 -3.55 -1.72
C VAL A 84 3.07 -2.49 -2.58
N ILE A 85 3.21 -2.56 -3.90
CA ILE A 85 2.46 -1.74 -4.85
C ILE A 85 1.51 -2.66 -5.60
N VAL A 86 0.24 -2.30 -5.68
CA VAL A 86 -0.79 -3.12 -6.32
C VAL A 86 -1.55 -2.31 -7.35
N GLN A 87 -1.71 -2.84 -8.56
CA GLN A 87 -2.41 -2.15 -9.64
C GLN A 87 -3.05 -3.14 -10.63
N ALA A 88 -4.17 -2.73 -11.24
CA ALA A 88 -4.65 -3.37 -12.46
C ALA A 88 -3.79 -2.94 -13.67
N ALA A 89 -3.08 -3.87 -14.29
CA ALA A 89 -2.24 -3.60 -15.44
C ALA A 89 -2.23 -4.80 -16.38
N GLU A 90 -2.12 -4.53 -17.67
CA GLU A 90 -2.12 -5.58 -18.69
C GLU A 90 -0.67 -6.05 -18.96
N ALA A 91 -0.34 -7.29 -18.63
CA ALA A 91 1.01 -7.86 -18.71
C ALA A 91 1.02 -9.23 -19.43
N CYS A 92 0.16 -9.37 -20.45
CA CYS A 92 0.07 -10.54 -21.34
C CYS A 92 -0.46 -11.83 -20.68
N GLY A 93 -1.19 -11.73 -19.57
CA GLY A 93 -1.91 -12.82 -18.93
C GLY A 93 -3.40 -12.91 -19.30
N ARG A 94 -4.11 -13.80 -18.61
CA ARG A 94 -5.57 -13.91 -18.65
C ARG A 94 -6.19 -13.02 -17.58
N PRO A 95 -7.42 -12.53 -17.75
CA PRO A 95 -8.10 -11.75 -16.72
C PRO A 95 -8.06 -12.41 -15.34
N GLY A 96 -7.61 -11.68 -14.33
CA GLY A 96 -7.41 -12.15 -12.96
C GLY A 96 -6.05 -12.80 -12.67
N ASP A 97 -5.19 -13.00 -13.66
CA ASP A 97 -3.80 -13.42 -13.39
C ASP A 97 -3.08 -12.35 -12.57
N VAL A 98 -2.24 -12.78 -11.63
CA VAL A 98 -1.47 -11.91 -10.74
C VAL A 98 0.00 -12.08 -11.00
N HIS A 99 0.66 -11.02 -11.47
CA HIS A 99 2.10 -10.96 -11.66
C HIS A 99 2.74 -10.38 -10.41
N ALA A 100 3.55 -11.17 -9.73
CA ALA A 100 4.30 -10.77 -8.54
C ALA A 100 5.77 -10.53 -8.92
N LEU A 101 6.20 -9.27 -8.86
CA LEU A 101 7.49 -8.83 -9.37
C LEU A 101 8.28 -8.14 -8.26
N ASP A 102 9.52 -8.56 -8.10
CA ASP A 102 10.51 -7.72 -7.42
C ASP A 102 10.92 -6.56 -8.35
N LEU A 103 11.66 -5.58 -7.80
CA LEU A 103 12.07 -4.39 -8.55
C LEU A 103 12.87 -4.72 -9.84
N PRO A 104 13.87 -5.62 -9.83
CA PRO A 104 14.58 -5.99 -11.06
C PRO A 104 13.67 -6.56 -12.15
N ARG A 105 12.82 -7.54 -11.81
CA ARG A 105 11.90 -8.14 -12.79
C ARG A 105 10.88 -7.14 -13.32
N PHE A 106 10.38 -6.27 -12.44
CA PHE A 106 9.50 -5.18 -12.84
C PHE A 106 10.18 -4.21 -13.82
N ARG A 107 11.44 -3.83 -13.58
CA ARG A 107 12.20 -2.97 -14.50
C ARG A 107 12.35 -3.60 -15.88
N THR A 108 12.63 -4.90 -15.94
CA THR A 108 12.67 -5.63 -17.22
C THR A 108 11.33 -5.57 -17.93
N LEU A 109 10.22 -5.84 -17.23
CA LEU A 109 8.88 -5.74 -17.81
C LEU A 109 8.59 -4.32 -18.33
N ALA A 110 8.86 -3.30 -17.53
CA ALA A 110 8.60 -1.90 -17.88
C ALA A 110 9.42 -1.44 -19.08
N ALA A 111 10.66 -1.90 -19.22
CA ALA A 111 11.50 -1.59 -20.38
C ALA A 111 11.01 -2.25 -21.69
N MET A 112 10.31 -3.38 -21.58
CA MET A 112 9.74 -4.12 -22.71
C MET A 112 8.31 -3.68 -23.07
N ASP A 113 7.68 -2.84 -22.25
CA ASP A 113 6.31 -2.38 -22.51
C ASP A 113 6.30 -1.17 -23.45
N HIS A 114 5.93 -1.43 -24.70
CA HIS A 114 5.89 -0.42 -25.77
C HIS A 114 4.51 0.21 -25.98
N ARG A 115 3.54 -0.03 -25.07
CA ARG A 115 2.19 0.50 -25.19
C ARG A 115 2.14 2.01 -24.92
N VAL A 116 1.14 2.66 -25.51
CA VAL A 116 0.88 4.10 -25.33
C VAL A 116 -0.59 4.30 -24.99
N PRO A 117 -0.95 4.71 -23.75
CA PRO A 117 -0.05 4.91 -22.59
C PRO A 117 0.46 3.58 -22.00
N SER A 118 1.63 3.60 -21.34
CA SER A 118 2.19 2.47 -20.59
C SER A 118 2.20 2.76 -19.09
N GLN A 119 1.45 1.96 -18.35
CA GLN A 119 1.39 2.03 -16.88
C GLN A 119 2.68 1.51 -16.22
N PRO A 120 3.24 0.34 -16.61
CA PRO A 120 4.54 -0.11 -16.13
C PRO A 120 5.65 0.93 -16.32
N ARG A 121 5.73 1.60 -17.48
CA ARG A 121 6.74 2.63 -17.74
C ARG A 121 6.56 3.85 -16.84
N ALA A 122 5.34 4.35 -16.70
CA ALA A 122 5.05 5.48 -15.81
C ALA A 122 5.39 5.17 -14.34
N LEU A 123 5.08 3.96 -13.87
CA LEU A 123 5.46 3.51 -12.52
C LEU A 123 6.98 3.39 -12.38
N ALA A 124 7.68 2.88 -13.39
CA ALA A 124 9.13 2.76 -13.37
C ALA A 124 9.81 4.13 -13.30
N GLU A 125 9.33 5.12 -14.07
CA GLU A 125 9.80 6.50 -13.99
C GLU A 125 9.63 7.08 -12.58
N ALA A 126 8.46 6.90 -11.96
CA ALA A 126 8.20 7.35 -10.59
C ALA A 126 9.14 6.67 -9.57
N LEU A 127 9.35 5.36 -9.67
CA LEU A 127 10.27 4.63 -8.79
C LEU A 127 11.73 5.08 -8.97
N THR A 128 12.15 5.43 -10.18
CA THR A 128 13.48 6.01 -10.43
C THR A 128 13.65 7.35 -9.70
N TRP A 129 12.65 8.23 -9.71
CA TRP A 129 12.72 9.49 -8.95
C TRP A 129 12.85 9.26 -7.44
N ILE A 130 12.13 8.28 -6.91
CA ILE A 130 12.17 7.93 -5.48
C ILE A 130 13.53 7.32 -5.09
N GLU A 131 14.10 6.49 -5.97
CA GLU A 131 15.43 5.89 -5.77
C GLU A 131 16.54 6.93 -5.80
N VAL A 132 16.48 7.91 -6.73
CA VAL A 132 17.41 9.05 -6.78
C VAL A 132 17.33 9.87 -5.49
N GLY A 133 16.15 9.98 -4.88
CA GLY A 133 15.98 10.59 -3.57
C GLY A 133 16.47 9.75 -2.38
N HIS A 134 17.00 8.54 -2.62
CA HIS A 134 17.36 7.54 -1.59
C HIS A 134 16.21 7.19 -0.65
N ARG A 135 14.97 7.20 -1.15
CA ARG A 135 13.75 6.91 -0.36
C ARG A 135 13.05 5.61 -0.78
N LEU A 136 13.71 4.77 -1.57
CA LEU A 136 13.10 3.51 -1.99
C LEU A 136 13.17 2.47 -0.84
N PRO A 137 12.08 1.77 -0.52
CA PRO A 137 12.09 0.69 0.45
C PRO A 137 13.08 -0.40 0.06
N ARG A 138 13.78 -0.99 1.04
CA ARG A 138 14.76 -2.06 0.79
C ARG A 138 14.13 -3.30 0.18
N LYS A 139 12.86 -3.54 0.48
CA LYS A 139 12.08 -4.65 -0.04
C LYS A 139 10.82 -4.10 -0.70
N LEU A 140 10.65 -4.37 -1.98
CA LEU A 140 9.52 -3.91 -2.75
C LEU A 140 8.90 -5.07 -3.52
N LEU A 141 7.60 -5.24 -3.39
CA LEU A 141 6.80 -6.18 -4.18
C LEU A 141 5.81 -5.40 -5.04
N ILE A 142 5.78 -5.68 -6.34
CA ILE A 142 4.85 -5.07 -7.27
C ILE A 142 3.89 -6.16 -7.75
N LEU A 143 2.60 -5.93 -7.58
CA LEU A 143 1.52 -6.84 -7.93
C LEU A 143 0.70 -6.22 -9.05
N PHE A 144 0.75 -6.83 -10.24
CA PHE A 144 -0.15 -6.50 -11.33
C PHE A 144 -1.25 -7.53 -11.47
N ILE A 145 -2.49 -7.06 -11.54
CA ILE A 145 -3.69 -7.88 -11.73
C ILE A 145 -4.21 -7.61 -13.15
N GLU A 146 -4.31 -8.65 -13.96
CA GLU A 146 -4.82 -8.55 -15.34
C GLU A 146 -6.31 -8.18 -15.34
N PRO A 147 -6.72 -7.05 -15.93
CA PRO A 147 -8.13 -6.70 -16.05
C PRO A 147 -8.82 -7.51 -17.16
N ALA A 148 -10.15 -7.67 -17.08
CA ALA A 148 -10.92 -8.20 -18.20
C ALA A 148 -11.16 -7.08 -19.23
N PRO A 149 -10.81 -7.29 -20.53
CA PRO A 149 -11.01 -6.28 -21.57
C PRO A 149 -12.47 -5.81 -21.71
N THR A 150 -13.42 -6.71 -21.43
CA THR A 150 -14.86 -6.46 -21.55
C THR A 150 -15.46 -5.73 -20.34
N CYS A 151 -14.73 -5.57 -19.24
CA CYS A 151 -15.22 -4.97 -18.00
C CYS A 151 -14.53 -3.64 -17.68
N ASP A 152 -13.74 -3.09 -18.61
CA ASP A 152 -13.14 -1.77 -18.48
C ASP A 152 -14.23 -0.69 -18.42
N GLY A 153 -14.56 -0.25 -17.20
CA GLY A 153 -15.52 0.84 -16.97
C GLY A 153 -17.00 0.45 -17.03
N GLN A 154 -17.35 -0.84 -17.05
CA GLN A 154 -18.76 -1.27 -17.04
C GLN A 154 -19.16 -1.87 -15.70
N GLY A 155 -20.03 -1.15 -14.97
CA GLY A 155 -20.70 -1.63 -13.77
C GLY A 155 -19.88 -1.52 -12.47
N PRO A 156 -20.55 -1.72 -11.31
CA PRO A 156 -19.90 -1.62 -10.00
C PRO A 156 -19.09 -2.89 -9.68
N GLY A 157 -17.81 -2.72 -9.33
CA GLY A 157 -16.97 -3.77 -8.77
C GLY A 157 -16.17 -4.59 -9.78
N PRO A 158 -15.31 -5.49 -9.29
CA PRO A 158 -14.46 -6.32 -10.14
C PRO A 158 -15.26 -7.46 -10.81
N SER A 159 -14.82 -7.89 -11.99
CA SER A 159 -15.29 -9.06 -12.71
C SER A 159 -14.94 -10.36 -11.96
N GLY A 160 -15.67 -11.45 -12.23
CA GLY A 160 -15.42 -12.75 -11.58
C GLY A 160 -13.96 -13.23 -11.63
N PRO A 161 -13.25 -13.11 -12.79
CA PRO A 161 -11.83 -13.41 -12.85
C PRO A 161 -10.96 -12.47 -11.99
N VAL A 162 -11.19 -11.15 -12.05
CA VAL A 162 -10.42 -10.19 -11.24
C VAL A 162 -10.69 -10.33 -9.75
N ARG A 163 -11.88 -10.77 -9.32
CA ARG A 163 -12.13 -11.15 -7.92
C ARG A 163 -11.17 -12.22 -7.42
N ARG A 164 -10.89 -13.23 -8.25
CA ARG A 164 -9.90 -14.28 -7.91
C ARG A 164 -8.49 -13.70 -7.87
N GLY A 165 -8.17 -12.82 -8.81
CA GLY A 165 -6.90 -12.09 -8.82
C GLY A 165 -6.69 -11.24 -7.57
N VAL A 166 -7.72 -10.48 -7.15
CA VAL A 166 -7.69 -9.69 -5.92
C VAL A 166 -7.46 -10.57 -4.70
N ARG A 167 -8.19 -11.70 -4.55
CA ARG A 167 -7.93 -12.65 -3.45
C ARG A 167 -6.49 -13.13 -3.44
N ARG A 168 -5.96 -13.50 -4.61
CA ARG A 168 -4.57 -13.94 -4.75
C ARG A 168 -3.56 -12.84 -4.41
N ALA A 169 -3.84 -11.60 -4.82
CA ALA A 169 -3.00 -10.45 -4.53
C ALA A 169 -3.02 -10.10 -3.03
N VAL A 170 -4.18 -10.20 -2.36
CA VAL A 170 -4.30 -10.07 -0.90
C VAL A 170 -3.44 -11.11 -0.19
N ASP A 171 -3.51 -12.38 -0.59
CA ASP A 171 -2.67 -13.43 -0.02
C ASP A 171 -1.18 -13.12 -0.19
N LEU A 172 -0.77 -12.69 -1.39
CA LEU A 172 0.62 -12.36 -1.68
C LEU A 172 1.11 -11.15 -0.88
N ALA A 173 0.30 -10.10 -0.79
CA ALA A 173 0.58 -8.90 -0.02
C ALA A 173 0.65 -9.21 1.47
N ALA A 174 -0.33 -9.92 2.03
CA ALA A 174 -0.34 -10.34 3.43
C ALA A 174 0.91 -11.17 3.79
N ASN A 175 1.23 -12.19 2.99
CA ASN A 175 2.43 -13.00 3.20
C ASN A 175 3.73 -12.17 3.07
N PHE A 176 3.75 -11.14 2.23
CA PHE A 176 4.89 -10.23 2.14
C PHE A 176 5.00 -9.37 3.39
N LEU A 177 3.90 -8.79 3.86
CA LEU A 177 3.84 -7.97 5.07
C LEU A 177 4.29 -8.77 6.30
N GLU A 178 3.73 -9.96 6.50
CA GLU A 178 4.06 -10.85 7.63
C GLU A 178 5.54 -11.24 7.64
N ARG A 179 6.11 -11.61 6.47
CA ARG A 179 7.55 -11.90 6.33
C ARG A 179 8.45 -10.69 6.60
N ASN A 180 7.89 -9.49 6.64
CA ASN A 180 8.58 -8.24 6.91
C ASN A 180 8.19 -7.62 8.26
N GLY A 181 7.54 -8.38 9.15
CA GLY A 181 7.28 -7.97 10.53
C GLY A 181 5.91 -7.31 10.75
N ALA A 182 4.96 -7.48 9.82
CA ALA A 182 3.57 -7.13 10.10
C ALA A 182 2.97 -8.12 11.10
N ASP A 183 2.32 -7.57 12.14
CA ASP A 183 1.48 -8.37 13.02
C ASP A 183 0.09 -8.44 12.42
N ARG A 184 -0.43 -9.66 12.32
CA ARG A 184 -1.79 -9.94 11.94
C ARG A 184 -2.55 -10.49 13.15
N PRO A 185 -3.80 -10.05 13.43
CA PRO A 185 -4.60 -10.65 14.47
C PRO A 185 -4.75 -12.16 14.21
N ALA A 186 -4.37 -12.98 15.19
CA ALA A 186 -4.41 -14.44 15.05
C ALA A 186 -5.85 -14.90 14.72
N GLY A 187 -6.00 -15.72 13.68
CA GLY A 187 -7.29 -16.28 13.25
C GLY A 187 -8.09 -15.44 12.27
N HIS A 188 -7.65 -14.22 11.92
CA HIS A 188 -8.35 -13.39 10.93
C HIS A 188 -7.84 -13.68 9.52
N VAL A 189 -8.35 -14.74 8.88
CA VAL A 189 -8.19 -14.94 7.43
C VAL A 189 -8.96 -13.84 6.73
N PRO A 190 -8.41 -13.15 5.71
CA PRO A 190 -9.15 -12.07 5.09
C PRO A 190 -10.36 -12.73 4.42
N ASP A 191 -11.56 -12.31 4.80
CA ASP A 191 -12.78 -12.97 4.36
C ASP A 191 -12.72 -13.14 2.85
N ARG A 192 -13.11 -14.32 2.33
CA ARG A 192 -13.20 -14.51 0.86
C ARG A 192 -14.30 -13.64 0.24
N LEU A 193 -14.99 -12.86 1.06
CA LEU A 193 -15.99 -11.88 0.74
C LEU A 193 -15.51 -10.52 1.27
N TYR A 194 -14.99 -9.70 0.39
CA TYR A 194 -14.57 -8.34 0.68
C TYR A 194 -15.71 -7.39 0.38
N ALA A 195 -15.86 -6.37 1.20
CA ALA A 195 -16.76 -5.26 0.91
C ALA A 195 -15.97 -4.00 0.57
N VAL A 196 -16.55 -3.16 -0.28
CA VAL A 196 -16.28 -1.71 -0.29
C VAL A 196 -17.55 -1.05 0.26
N PRO A 197 -17.68 -0.88 1.59
CA PRO A 197 -18.96 -0.53 2.21
C PRO A 197 -19.55 0.77 1.68
N TRP A 198 -18.69 1.75 1.43
CA TRP A 198 -19.07 3.08 0.94
C TRP A 198 -19.51 3.10 -0.53
N LEU A 199 -19.28 2.02 -1.29
CA LEU A 199 -19.80 1.82 -2.64
C LEU A 199 -20.89 0.74 -2.72
N GLY A 200 -21.24 0.11 -1.59
CA GLY A 200 -22.20 -1.00 -1.57
C GLY A 200 -21.73 -2.24 -2.35
N ILE A 201 -20.43 -2.39 -2.61
CA ILE A 201 -19.85 -3.48 -3.40
C ILE A 201 -19.43 -4.62 -2.47
N ARG A 202 -19.69 -5.88 -2.86
CA ARG A 202 -19.23 -7.11 -2.18
C ARG A 202 -18.65 -8.11 -3.17
N PHE A 203 -17.54 -8.79 -2.85
CA PHE A 203 -16.84 -9.67 -3.80
C PHE A 203 -15.88 -10.71 -3.22
#